data_AF-A0A949GAI1-F1
#
_entry.id   AF-A0A949GAI1-F1
#
_cell.length_a   1.000
_cell.length_b   1.000
_cell.length_c   1.000
_cell.angle_alpha   90.00
_cell.angle_beta   90.00
_cell.angle_gamma   90.00
#
_symmetry.space_group_name_H-M   'P 1'
#
loop_
_entity.id
_entity.type
_entity.pdbx_description
1 polymer ?
#
loop_
_entity_poly.entity_id
_entity_poly.type
_entity_poly.pdbx_seq_one_letter_code
_entity_poly.pdbx_strand_id
1 'polypeptide(L)'
;MNKQEIIQNVACCNVPAGSSLVERSDPITGLSFAHITPENLGGLHVIRASLLIDMLTDGTKDLDDAPDAKLFRCLHSELVAWNKNLVNGTMIEAASDQAIEEHKKCVEQLEIIAGSLGIEYEPPDDPFLD
;
A
#
# COMPACT_ATOMS: atom_id res chain seq x y z
N MET A 1 8.60 -12.92 -10.33
CA MET A 1 7.94 -11.68 -9.91
C MET A 1 8.94 -10.55 -10.04
N ASN A 2 8.61 -9.44 -10.69
CA ASN A 2 9.45 -8.24 -10.80
C ASN A 2 9.09 -7.19 -9.74
N LYS A 3 9.86 -6.09 -9.67
CA LYS A 3 9.65 -5.01 -8.70
C LYS A 3 8.22 -4.46 -8.73
N GLN A 4 7.68 -4.20 -9.91
CA GLN A 4 6.34 -3.62 -10.05
C GLN A 4 5.24 -4.58 -9.56
N GLU A 5 5.36 -5.86 -9.87
CA GLU A 5 4.43 -6.89 -9.39
C GLU A 5 4.46 -6.99 -7.86
N ILE A 6 5.65 -6.93 -7.25
CA ILE A 6 5.79 -6.94 -5.77
C ILE A 6 5.08 -5.72 -5.17
N ILE A 7 5.37 -4.52 -5.68
CA ILE A 7 4.76 -3.26 -5.23
C ILE A 7 3.23 -3.34 -5.28
N GLN A 8 2.68 -3.81 -6.40
CA GLN A 8 1.24 -3.95 -6.57
C GLN A 8 0.62 -4.97 -5.61
N ASN A 9 1.27 -6.12 -5.41
CA ASN A 9 0.76 -7.14 -4.49
C ASN A 9 0.74 -6.64 -3.04
N VAL A 10 1.81 -5.95 -2.61
CA VAL A 10 1.89 -5.38 -1.27
C VAL A 10 0.86 -4.27 -1.08
N ALA A 11 0.77 -3.32 -2.01
CA ALA A 11 -0.12 -2.18 -1.88
C ALA A 11 -1.62 -2.55 -1.94
N CYS A 12 -1.96 -3.60 -2.69
CA CYS A 12 -3.33 -4.07 -2.85
C CYS A 12 -3.77 -5.09 -1.78
N CYS A 13 -2.93 -5.46 -0.80
CA CYS A 13 -3.28 -6.50 0.18
C CYS A 13 -4.52 -6.17 1.02
N ASN A 14 -4.83 -4.88 1.16
CA ASN A 14 -5.99 -4.36 1.89
C ASN A 14 -7.18 -4.00 0.98
N VAL A 15 -7.14 -4.34 -0.31
CA VAL A 15 -8.23 -4.07 -1.26
C VAL A 15 -9.17 -5.29 -1.31
N PRO A 16 -10.44 -5.17 -0.87
CA PRO A 16 -11.37 -6.29 -0.93
C PRO A 16 -11.62 -6.77 -2.36
N ALA A 17 -11.80 -8.07 -2.54
CA ALA A 17 -12.09 -8.66 -3.85
C ALA A 17 -13.33 -8.02 -4.50
N GLY A 18 -13.24 -7.72 -5.80
CA GLY A 18 -14.31 -7.08 -6.55
C GLY A 18 -14.45 -5.57 -6.31
N SER A 19 -13.59 -4.96 -5.48
CA SER A 19 -13.53 -3.51 -5.34
C SER A 19 -13.12 -2.86 -6.65
N SER A 20 -13.81 -1.79 -7.02
CA SER A 20 -13.50 -1.00 -8.20
C SER A 20 -13.77 0.47 -7.95
N LEU A 21 -13.02 1.32 -8.65
CA LEU A 21 -13.36 2.73 -8.78
C LEU A 21 -14.57 2.84 -9.71
N VAL A 22 -15.70 3.27 -9.15
CA VAL A 22 -16.87 3.59 -9.96
C VAL A 22 -16.69 4.99 -10.51
N GLU A 23 -16.39 5.08 -11.81
CA GLU A 23 -16.41 6.34 -12.51
C GLU A 23 -17.85 6.79 -12.75
N ARG A 24 -18.17 8.01 -12.32
CA ARG A 24 -19.38 8.71 -12.75
C ARG A 24 -18.99 9.81 -13.71
N SER A 25 -19.58 9.79 -14.90
CA SER A 25 -19.51 10.91 -15.82
C SER A 25 -20.66 11.88 -15.51
N ASP A 26 -20.33 13.15 -15.27
CA ASP A 26 -21.34 14.20 -15.23
C ASP A 26 -21.71 14.58 -16.68
N PRO A 27 -22.96 14.35 -17.10
CA PRO A 27 -23.39 14.64 -18.46
C PRO A 27 -23.40 16.14 -18.80
N ILE A 28 -23.32 17.04 -17.81
CA ILE A 28 -23.30 18.49 -18.01
C ILE A 28 -21.88 18.98 -18.26
N THR A 29 -20.89 18.49 -17.51
CA THR A 29 -19.49 18.93 -17.61
C THR A 29 -18.61 18.01 -18.45
N GLY A 30 -19.05 16.78 -18.72
CA GLY A 30 -18.27 15.75 -19.42
C GLY A 30 -17.12 15.17 -18.60
N LEU A 31 -17.00 15.54 -17.32
CA LEU A 31 -15.95 15.07 -16.43
C LEU A 31 -16.33 13.72 -15.83
N SER A 32 -15.40 12.76 -15.87
CA SER A 32 -15.48 11.51 -15.11
C SER A 32 -14.76 11.68 -13.77
N PHE A 33 -15.42 11.32 -12.68
CA PHE A 33 -14.83 11.32 -11.34
C PHE A 33 -15.07 9.99 -10.63
N ALA A 34 -14.10 9.60 -9.80
CA ALA A 34 -14.26 8.49 -8.87
C ALA A 34 -15.36 8.82 -7.84
N HIS A 35 -16.40 7.98 -7.78
CA HIS A 35 -17.51 8.18 -6.85
C HIS A 35 -17.43 7.18 -5.69
N ILE A 36 -17.17 7.70 -4.49
CA ILE A 36 -17.19 6.93 -3.24
C ILE A 36 -18.51 7.22 -2.52
N THR A 37 -19.25 6.16 -2.21
CA THR A 37 -20.45 6.20 -1.37
C THR A 37 -20.23 5.34 -0.12
N PRO A 38 -21.05 5.51 0.94
CA PRO A 38 -21.04 4.58 2.07
C PRO A 38 -21.25 3.11 1.66
N GLU A 39 -21.92 2.87 0.54
CA GLU A 39 -22.19 1.55 -0.04
C GLU A 39 -21.03 1.02 -0.91
N ASN A 40 -20.09 1.88 -1.31
CA ASN A 40 -18.92 1.55 -2.15
C ASN A 40 -17.62 2.09 -1.55
N LEU A 41 -17.36 1.73 -0.29
CA LEU A 41 -16.07 2.01 0.36
C LEU A 41 -14.90 1.28 -0.31
N GLY A 42 -15.16 0.24 -1.11
CA GLY A 42 -14.15 -0.45 -1.93
C GLY A 42 -13.37 0.52 -2.83
N GLY A 43 -14.02 1.56 -3.36
CA GLY A 43 -13.34 2.61 -4.13
C GLY A 43 -12.27 3.37 -3.33
N LEU A 44 -12.50 3.60 -2.03
CA LEU A 44 -11.52 4.25 -1.16
C LEU A 44 -10.26 3.39 -0.96
N HIS A 45 -10.44 2.08 -0.79
CA HIS A 45 -9.32 1.14 -0.70
C HIS A 45 -8.49 1.11 -1.99
N VAL A 46 -9.15 1.18 -3.16
CA VAL A 46 -8.45 1.25 -4.45
C VAL A 46 -7.64 2.54 -4.60
N ILE A 47 -8.20 3.70 -4.21
CA ILE A 47 -7.47 4.97 -4.23
C ILE A 47 -6.26 4.90 -3.31
N ARG A 48 -6.44 4.39 -2.09
CA ARG A 48 -5.34 4.26 -1.12
C ARG A 48 -4.25 3.33 -1.63
N ALA A 49 -4.61 2.19 -2.20
CA ALA A 49 -3.65 1.28 -2.82
C ALA A 49 -2.89 1.96 -3.95
N SER A 50 -3.57 2.78 -4.77
CA SER A 50 -2.92 3.55 -5.85
C SER A 50 -1.90 4.56 -5.30
N LEU A 51 -2.25 5.30 -4.25
CA LEU A 51 -1.32 6.23 -3.58
C LEU A 51 -0.12 5.49 -2.98
N LEU A 52 -0.35 4.31 -2.41
CA LEU A 52 0.71 3.48 -1.86
C LEU A 52 1.63 2.93 -2.95
N ILE A 53 1.08 2.52 -4.11
CA ILE A 53 1.87 2.10 -5.29
C ILE A 53 2.79 3.24 -5.73
N ASP A 54 2.26 4.45 -5.89
CA ASP A 54 3.05 5.61 -6.33
C ASP A 54 4.21 5.90 -5.37
N MET A 55 3.92 5.86 -4.07
CA MET A 55 4.91 6.08 -3.02
C MET A 55 6.00 5.00 -3.01
N LEU A 56 5.63 3.71 -3.04
CA LEU A 56 6.59 2.60 -3.09
C LEU A 56 7.42 2.64 -4.39
N THR A 57 6.81 3.04 -5.50
CA THR A 57 7.50 3.18 -6.79
C THR A 57 8.55 4.30 -6.75
N ASP A 58 8.21 5.47 -6.21
CA ASP A 58 9.18 6.57 -6.06
C ASP A 58 10.29 6.21 -5.06
N GLY A 59 9.96 5.61 -3.92
CA GLY A 59 10.93 5.17 -2.91
C GLY A 59 11.92 4.11 -3.41
N THR A 60 11.56 3.35 -4.45
CA THR A 60 12.39 2.29 -5.04
C THR A 60 12.88 2.59 -6.46
N LYS A 61 12.78 3.85 -6.93
CA LYS A 61 13.10 4.24 -8.31
C LYS A 61 14.54 3.95 -8.72
N ASP A 62 15.48 4.07 -7.78
CA ASP A 62 16.93 3.90 -8.01
C ASP A 62 17.39 2.44 -7.84
N LEU A 63 16.45 1.51 -7.60
CA LEU A 63 16.72 0.08 -7.47
C LEU A 63 16.43 -0.66 -8.77
N ASP A 64 17.15 -1.75 -9.01
CA ASP A 64 16.92 -2.62 -10.15
C ASP A 64 15.52 -3.25 -10.12
N ASP A 65 15.04 -3.68 -11.28
CA ASP A 65 13.73 -4.34 -11.41
C ASP A 65 13.74 -5.79 -10.87
N ALA A 66 14.94 -6.39 -10.80
CA ALA A 66 15.12 -7.72 -10.24
C ALA A 66 14.93 -7.70 -8.72
N PRO A 67 14.15 -8.62 -8.14
CA PRO A 67 13.94 -8.66 -6.70
C PRO A 67 15.20 -9.12 -5.97
N ASP A 68 15.62 -8.34 -4.98
CA ASP A 68 16.74 -8.65 -4.09
C ASP A 68 16.45 -8.17 -2.66
N ALA A 69 17.30 -8.55 -1.71
CA ALA A 69 17.14 -8.17 -0.30
C ALA A 69 17.08 -6.65 -0.09
N LYS A 70 17.78 -5.87 -0.94
CA LYS A 70 17.80 -4.41 -0.87
C LYS A 70 16.43 -3.83 -1.23
N LEU A 71 15.76 -4.37 -2.25
CA LEU A 71 14.41 -4.00 -2.62
C LEU A 71 13.43 -4.25 -1.47
N PHE A 72 13.44 -5.46 -0.88
CA PHE A 72 12.53 -5.79 0.22
C PHE A 72 12.73 -4.90 1.45
N ARG A 73 13.99 -4.68 1.85
CA ARG A 73 14.30 -3.76 2.95
C ARG A 73 13.84 -2.33 2.64
N CYS A 74 13.99 -1.86 1.40
CA CYS A 74 13.54 -0.55 0.98
C CYS A 74 12.01 -0.44 1.03
N LEU A 75 11.29 -1.41 0.46
CA LEU A 75 9.83 -1.45 0.48
C LEU A 75 9.28 -1.45 1.92
N HIS A 76 9.88 -2.25 2.82
CA HIS A 76 9.52 -2.23 4.23
C HIS A 76 9.75 -0.85 4.86
N SER A 77 10.90 -0.22 4.57
CA SER A 77 11.20 1.12 5.09
C SER A 77 10.18 2.17 4.63
N GLU A 78 9.76 2.09 3.36
CA GLU A 78 8.73 2.97 2.80
C GLU A 78 7.35 2.72 3.42
N LEU A 79 6.98 1.46 3.69
CA LEU A 79 5.75 1.14 4.44
C LEU A 79 5.75 1.76 5.84
N VAL A 80 6.88 1.69 6.54
CA VAL A 80 7.05 2.33 7.86
C VAL A 80 6.90 3.84 7.75
N ALA A 81 7.53 4.47 6.75
CA ALA A 81 7.42 5.92 6.54
C ALA A 81 5.99 6.35 6.24
N TRP A 82 5.29 5.63 5.38
CA TRP A 82 3.89 5.86 5.04
C TRP A 82 2.99 5.81 6.26
N ASN A 83 3.08 4.76 7.07
CA ASN A 83 2.20 4.62 8.24
C ASN A 83 2.59 5.56 9.39
N LYS A 84 3.87 5.92 9.56
CA LYS A 84 4.28 7.02 10.46
C LYS A 84 3.59 8.32 10.10
N ASN A 85 3.52 8.66 8.81
CA ASN A 85 2.84 9.88 8.37
C ASN A 85 1.33 9.83 8.61
N LEU A 86 0.68 8.69 8.40
CA LEU A 86 -0.75 8.52 8.66
C LEU A 86 -1.09 8.63 10.15
N VAL A 87 -0.35 7.91 11.01
CA VAL A 87 -0.57 7.91 12.47
C VAL A 87 -0.29 9.30 13.06
N ASN A 88 0.81 9.95 12.68
CA ASN A 88 1.13 11.30 13.16
C ASN A 88 0.17 12.37 12.60
N GLY A 89 -0.46 12.11 11.46
CA GLY A 89 -1.38 13.03 10.79
C GLY A 89 -2.82 13.00 11.32
N THR A 90 -3.19 12.01 12.13
CA THR A 90 -4.54 11.87 12.69
C THR A 90 -4.57 12.10 14.20
N MET A 91 -5.58 12.85 14.68
CA MET A 91 -5.86 12.99 16.11
C MET A 91 -6.90 11.97 16.60
N ILE A 92 -7.33 11.04 15.74
CA ILE A 92 -8.39 10.07 16.02
C ILE A 92 -7.74 8.71 16.26
N GLU A 93 -7.77 8.23 17.51
CA GLU A 93 -7.18 6.95 17.93
C GLU A 93 -7.67 5.77 17.07
N ALA A 94 -8.97 5.67 16.80
CA ALA A 94 -9.53 4.60 15.98
C ALA A 94 -8.97 4.57 14.54
N ALA A 95 -8.61 5.73 13.99
CA ALA A 95 -7.98 5.81 12.67
C ALA A 95 -6.50 5.40 12.72
N SER A 96 -5.81 5.69 13.83
CA SER A 96 -4.45 5.22 14.08
C SER A 96 -4.39 3.70 14.21
N ASP A 97 -5.31 3.10 14.98
CA ASP A 97 -5.39 1.65 15.16
C ASP A 97 -5.62 0.93 13.83
N GLN A 98 -6.54 1.45 13.01
CA GLN A 98 -6.78 0.92 11.67
C GLN A 98 -5.53 1.01 10.79
N ALA A 99 -4.82 2.13 10.81
CA ALA A 99 -3.59 2.30 10.03
C ALA A 99 -2.49 1.31 10.45
N ILE A 100 -2.38 1.02 11.76
CA ILE A 100 -1.44 0.02 12.30
C ILE A 100 -1.85 -1.39 11.86
N GLU A 101 -3.14 -1.74 11.88
CA GLU A 101 -3.59 -3.05 11.40
C GLU A 101 -3.30 -3.25 9.90
N GLU A 102 -3.54 -2.22 9.10
CA GLU A 102 -3.27 -2.27 7.66
C GLU A 102 -1.77 -2.32 7.36
N HIS A 103 -0.94 -1.64 8.18
CA HIS A 103 0.53 -1.76 8.14
C HIS A 103 0.97 -3.22 8.30
N LYS A 104 0.48 -3.89 9.36
CA LYS A 104 0.82 -5.28 9.65
C LYS A 104 0.51 -6.20 8.46
N LYS A 105 -0.65 -6.01 7.82
CA LYS A 105 -1.04 -6.76 6.61
C LYS A 105 -0.13 -6.49 5.42
N CYS A 106 0.32 -5.25 5.21
CA CYS A 106 1.29 -4.93 4.16
C CYS A 106 2.64 -5.59 4.41
N VAL A 107 3.14 -5.55 5.65
CA VAL A 107 4.41 -6.19 6.02
C VAL A 107 4.33 -7.71 5.92
N GLU A 108 3.26 -8.33 6.43
CA GLU A 108 3.04 -9.77 6.28
C GLU A 108 3.01 -10.18 4.81
N GLN A 109 2.32 -9.42 3.95
CA GLN A 109 2.31 -9.67 2.51
C GLN A 109 3.72 -9.56 1.89
N LEU A 110 4.52 -8.58 2.31
CA LEU A 110 5.89 -8.40 1.86
C LEU A 110 6.78 -9.59 2.26
N GLU A 111 6.67 -10.07 3.50
CA GLU A 111 7.40 -11.22 4.03
C GLU A 111 7.00 -12.52 3.32
N ILE A 112 5.71 -12.74 3.04
CA ILE A 112 5.21 -13.89 2.27
C ILE A 112 5.85 -13.90 0.88
N ILE A 113 5.90 -12.75 0.20
CA ILE A 113 6.51 -12.64 -1.12
C ILE A 113 8.02 -12.92 -1.04
N ALA A 114 8.74 -12.32 -0.08
CA ALA A 114 10.16 -12.54 0.13
C ALA A 114 10.48 -14.03 0.34
N GLY A 115 9.72 -14.70 1.23
CA GLY A 115 9.83 -16.12 1.47
C GLY A 115 9.54 -16.97 0.24
N SER A 116 8.53 -16.61 -0.55
CA SER A 116 8.21 -17.33 -1.81
C SER A 116 9.31 -17.25 -2.87
N LEU A 117 10.12 -16.18 -2.83
CA LEU A 117 11.25 -15.96 -3.73
C LEU A 117 12.58 -16.48 -3.13
N GLY A 118 12.57 -16.98 -1.90
CA GLY A 118 13.78 -17.41 -1.19
C GLY A 118 14.73 -16.26 -0.87
N ILE A 119 14.21 -15.04 -0.69
CA ILE A 119 14.98 -13.84 -0.40
C ILE A 119 14.88 -13.55 1.10
N GLU A 120 16.01 -13.69 1.80
CA GLU A 120 16.15 -13.23 3.17
C GLU A 120 16.56 -11.75 3.15
N TYR A 121 15.90 -10.93 3.96
CA TYR A 121 16.26 -9.52 4.16
C TYR A 121 16.19 -9.17 5.65
N GLU A 122 17.00 -8.20 6.07
CA GLU A 122 16.96 -7.64 7.42
C GLU A 122 15.89 -6.54 7.47
N PRO A 123 14.81 -6.71 8.27
CA PRO A 123 13.79 -5.68 8.42
C PRO A 123 14.36 -4.38 9.01
N PRO A 124 13.83 -3.20 8.63
CA PRO A 124 14.14 -1.96 9.33
C PRO A 124 13.52 -1.95 10.73
N ASP A 125 13.90 -0.97 11.54
CA ASP A 125 13.23 -0.66 12.81
C ASP A 125 11.78 -0.24 12.55
N ASP A 126 10.83 -1.08 12.98
CA ASP A 126 9.41 -0.96 12.68
C ASP A 126 8.57 -0.88 13.97
N PRO A 127 8.23 0.33 14.43
CA PRO A 127 7.54 0.53 15.70
C PRO A 127 6.06 0.10 15.69
N PHE A 128 5.56 -0.41 14.56
CA PHE A 128 4.18 -0.84 14.42
C PHE A 128 4.00 -2.35 14.56
N LEU A 129 5.09 -3.11 14.67
CA LEU A 129 5.06 -4.57 14.83
C LEU A 129 5.21 -5.01 16.29
N ASP A 130 5.57 -4.10 17.19
CA ASP A 130 5.71 -4.31 18.63
C ASP A 130 4.36 -4.31 19.40
#